data_AF-A0A0D2HQI7-F1
#
_entry.id   AF-A0A0D2HQI7-F1
#
_cell.length_a   1.000
_cell.length_b   1.000
_cell.length_c   1.000
_cell.angle_alpha   90.00
_cell.angle_beta   90.00
_cell.angle_gamma   90.00
#
_symmetry.space_group_name_H-M   'P 1'
#
loop_
_entity.id
_entity.type
_entity.pdbx_description
1 polymer ?
#
loop_
_entity_poly.entity_id
_entity_poly.type
_entity_poly.pdbx_seq_one_letter_code
_entity_poly.pdbx_strand_id
1 'polypeptide(L)'
;MFLRNAFNGPFTIYFFLCPKSRFPDDPAEYAVSSFLARINHVFAAPREVCDNCGQPDAAGVLASDTVPITPLQLDYMVNGTLESMRAEHVCPFLVKYLRWRVVSVSHHPLCALSRGRKEV
;
A
#
# COMPACT_ATOMS: atom_id res chain seq x y z
N MET A 1 9.56 6.22 1.20
CA MET A 1 9.04 6.89 2.42
C MET A 1 7.69 7.50 2.10
N PHE A 2 6.79 7.60 3.07
CA PHE A 2 5.47 8.19 2.93
C PHE A 2 5.11 8.99 4.19
N LEU A 3 4.21 9.97 4.07
CA LEU A 3 3.69 10.71 5.22
C LEU A 3 2.79 9.81 6.06
N ARG A 4 3.11 9.66 7.35
CA ARG A 4 2.36 8.76 8.24
C ARG A 4 0.89 9.17 8.39
N ASN A 5 0.61 10.47 8.35
CA ASN A 5 -0.74 11.03 8.51
C ASN A 5 -1.37 11.50 7.17
N ALA A 6 -0.93 10.94 6.03
CA ALA A 6 -1.35 11.37 4.70
C ALA A 6 -2.88 11.43 4.49
N PHE A 7 -3.64 10.59 5.21
CA PHE A 7 -5.10 10.47 5.08
C PHE A 7 -5.88 10.89 6.34
N ASN A 8 -5.23 11.55 7.31
CA ASN A 8 -5.86 11.93 8.60
C ASN A 8 -6.59 10.75 9.29
N GLY A 9 -5.95 9.58 9.28
CA GLY A 9 -6.54 8.33 9.73
C GLY A 9 -5.80 7.14 9.12
N PRO A 10 -6.19 5.90 9.45
CA PRO A 10 -5.51 4.72 8.97
C PRO A 10 -5.75 4.52 7.46
N PHE A 11 -4.73 3.98 6.80
CA PHE A 11 -4.79 3.62 5.38
C PHE A 11 -3.90 2.41 5.10
N THR A 12 -4.14 1.77 3.97
CA THR A 12 -3.41 0.59 3.54
C THR A 12 -2.80 0.84 2.16
N ILE A 13 -1.53 0.48 2.00
CA ILE A 13 -0.84 0.48 0.71
C ILE A 13 -0.71 -0.97 0.23
N TYR A 14 -1.20 -1.24 -0.98
CA TYR A 14 -1.06 -2.53 -1.65
C TYR A 14 0.00 -2.38 -2.74
N PHE A 15 1.02 -3.23 -2.71
CA PHE A 15 2.09 -3.27 -3.72
C PHE A 15 1.91 -4.50 -4.59
N PHE A 16 2.08 -4.33 -5.90
CA PHE A 16 1.90 -5.37 -6.90
C PHE A 16 3.13 -5.43 -7.81
N LEU A 17 3.50 -6.64 -8.21
CA LEU A 17 4.41 -6.87 -9.33
C LEU A 17 3.58 -7.41 -10.48
N CYS A 18 3.11 -6.54 -11.38
CA CYS A 18 2.20 -6.93 -12.47
C CYS A 18 2.39 -6.15 -13.77
N PRO A 19 2.09 -6.78 -14.92
CA PRO A 19 1.88 -6.05 -16.17
C PRO A 19 0.77 -5.01 -16.02
N LYS A 20 0.87 -3.88 -16.75
CA LYS A 20 -0.13 -2.80 -16.68
C LYS A 20 -1.56 -3.27 -16.95
N SER A 21 -1.74 -4.24 -17.85
CA SER A 21 -3.05 -4.81 -18.21
C SER A 21 -3.68 -5.72 -17.15
N ARG A 22 -2.94 -6.07 -16.09
CA ARG A 22 -3.39 -6.96 -15.01
C ARG A 22 -3.40 -6.26 -13.65
N PHE A 23 -3.23 -4.94 -13.64
CA PHE A 23 -3.23 -4.16 -12.41
C PHE A 23 -4.67 -4.00 -11.92
N PRO A 24 -5.05 -4.54 -10.74
CA PRO A 24 -6.44 -4.53 -10.32
C PRO A 24 -6.94 -3.11 -10.04
N ASP A 25 -8.17 -2.85 -10.45
CA ASP A 25 -8.85 -1.57 -10.21
C ASP A 25 -9.77 -1.64 -9.00
N ASP A 26 -10.48 -2.76 -8.80
CA ASP A 26 -11.39 -2.96 -7.66
C ASP A 26 -10.63 -3.32 -6.36
N PRO A 27 -10.73 -2.52 -5.28
CA PRO A 27 -10.15 -2.84 -3.98
C PRO A 27 -10.53 -4.22 -3.41
N ALA A 28 -11.69 -4.77 -3.78
CA ALA A 28 -12.11 -6.10 -3.35
C ALA A 28 -11.18 -7.22 -3.87
N GLU A 29 -10.50 -7.00 -4.99
CA GLU A 29 -9.62 -7.98 -5.63
C GLU A 29 -8.17 -7.91 -5.11
N TYR A 30 -7.79 -6.82 -4.43
CA TYR A 30 -6.38 -6.56 -4.11
C TYR A 30 -5.74 -7.66 -3.26
N ALA A 31 -6.46 -8.13 -2.23
CA ALA A 31 -5.96 -9.11 -1.27
C ALA A 31 -5.81 -10.53 -1.86
N VAL A 32 -6.55 -10.83 -2.93
CA VAL A 32 -6.56 -12.16 -3.57
C VAL A 32 -5.78 -12.19 -4.89
N SER A 33 -5.22 -11.05 -5.30
CA SER A 33 -4.44 -10.95 -6.54
C SER A 33 -3.18 -11.83 -6.47
N SER A 34 -2.97 -12.65 -7.50
CA SER A 34 -1.73 -13.42 -7.66
C SER A 34 -0.49 -12.54 -7.87
N PHE A 35 -0.68 -11.26 -8.15
CA PHE A 35 0.40 -10.28 -8.30
C PHE A 35 0.67 -9.46 -7.04
N LEU A 36 -0.07 -9.69 -5.97
CA LEU A 36 0.11 -8.99 -4.71
C LEU A 36 1.47 -9.33 -4.12
N ALA A 37 2.33 -8.32 -4.03
CA ALA A 37 3.63 -8.43 -3.41
C ALA A 37 3.59 -8.16 -1.91
N ARG A 38 2.78 -7.19 -1.49
CA ARG A 38 2.69 -6.81 -0.08
C ARG A 38 1.48 -5.95 0.22
N ILE A 39 1.05 -6.06 1.47
CA ILE A 39 0.15 -5.13 2.14
C ILE A 39 0.93 -4.41 3.24
N ASN A 40 0.84 -3.08 3.28
CA ASN A 40 1.36 -2.26 4.36
C ASN A 40 0.19 -1.50 5.02
N HIS A 41 -0.09 -1.83 6.28
CA HIS A 41 -1.12 -1.16 7.07
C HIS A 41 -0.50 -0.01 7.85
N VAL A 42 -0.92 1.21 7.53
CA VAL A 42 -0.48 2.41 8.22
C VAL A 42 -1.51 2.75 9.28
N PHE A 43 -1.14 2.54 10.53
CA PHE A 43 -1.96 2.92 11.67
C PHE A 43 -1.65 4.36 12.07
N ALA A 44 -2.62 5.25 11.87
CA ALA A 44 -2.56 6.65 12.24
C ALA A 44 -3.90 7.09 12.85
N ALA A 45 -3.83 7.90 13.91
CA ALA A 45 -5.01 8.47 14.54
C ALA A 45 -5.48 9.71 13.74
N PRO A 46 -6.80 9.98 13.69
CA PRO A 46 -7.30 11.27 13.24
C PRO A 46 -6.76 12.41 14.11
N ARG A 47 -6.46 13.54 13.51
CA ARG A 47 -5.95 14.76 14.16
C ARG A 47 -6.84 15.24 15.29
N GLU A 48 -8.14 15.08 15.12
CA GLU A 48 -9.16 15.63 16.01
C GLU A 48 -9.29 14.83 17.32
N VAL A 49 -8.70 13.63 17.39
CA VAL A 49 -8.91 12.68 18.48
C VAL A 49 -7.66 12.53 19.36
N CYS A 50 -6.50 13.02 18.92
CA CYS A 50 -5.24 12.71 19.57
C CYS A 50 -4.32 13.93 19.68
N ASP A 51 -4.31 14.56 20.87
CA ASP A 51 -3.52 15.78 21.15
C ASP A 51 -2.00 15.57 21.01
N ASN A 52 -1.49 14.36 21.34
CA ASN A 52 -0.08 14.02 21.12
C ASN A 52 0.22 13.47 19.72
N CYS A 53 -0.80 13.06 18.94
CA CYS A 53 -0.64 12.65 17.54
C CYS A 53 -0.79 13.80 16.54
N GLY A 54 -1.43 14.91 16.93
CA GLY A 54 -1.54 16.13 16.12
C GLY A 54 -0.22 16.90 16.01
N GLN A 55 0.68 16.76 16.98
CA GLN A 55 2.04 17.33 16.95
C GLN A 55 2.91 16.81 15.77
N PRO A 56 2.92 15.50 15.44
CA PRO A 56 3.58 14.95 14.25
C PRO A 56 3.17 15.56 12.89
N ASP A 57 1.95 16.07 12.75
CA ASP A 57 1.50 16.68 11.48
C ASP A 57 2.22 18.00 11.19
N ALA A 58 2.57 18.77 12.23
CA ALA A 58 3.42 19.96 12.09
C ALA A 58 4.89 19.61 11.78
N ALA A 59 5.31 18.37 12.09
CA ALA A 59 6.68 17.88 11.92
C ALA A 59 6.91 17.07 10.62
N GLY A 60 5.86 16.81 9.83
CA GLY A 60 5.99 16.10 8.54
C GLY A 60 6.57 14.68 8.67
N VAL A 61 6.18 13.95 9.73
CA VAL A 61 6.79 12.64 10.05
C VAL A 61 6.66 11.66 8.88
N LEU A 62 7.81 11.24 8.37
CA LEU A 62 7.93 10.22 7.35
C LEU A 62 8.01 8.84 7.97
N ALA A 63 7.32 7.89 7.36
CA ALA A 63 7.43 6.48 7.63
C ALA A 63 8.10 5.76 6.45
N SER A 64 8.83 4.70 6.78
CA SER A 64 9.40 3.76 5.82
C SER A 64 9.12 2.34 6.29
N ASP A 65 8.84 1.46 5.33
CA ASP A 65 8.80 0.03 5.54
C ASP A 65 9.64 -0.61 4.41
N THR A 66 10.19 -1.79 4.67
CA THR A 66 10.98 -2.56 3.72
C THR A 66 10.42 -3.96 3.63
N VAL A 67 10.33 -4.46 2.39
CA VAL A 67 9.64 -5.71 2.13
C VAL A 67 10.47 -6.57 1.19
N PRO A 68 10.72 -7.85 1.54
CA PRO A 68 11.32 -8.78 0.61
C PRO A 68 10.30 -9.14 -0.49
N ILE A 69 10.64 -8.88 -1.74
CA ILE A 69 9.84 -9.27 -2.92
C ILE A 69 10.47 -10.41 -3.71
N THR A 70 11.56 -10.98 -3.19
CA THR A 70 12.35 -12.05 -3.83
C THR A 70 11.51 -13.25 -4.27
N PRO A 71 10.57 -13.79 -3.47
CA PRO A 71 9.79 -14.96 -3.90
C PRO A 71 9.05 -14.73 -5.22
N LEU A 72 8.37 -13.58 -5.37
CA LEU A 72 7.68 -13.24 -6.62
C LEU A 72 8.65 -12.98 -7.77
N GLN A 73 9.81 -12.38 -7.51
CA GLN A 73 10.83 -12.17 -8.55
C GLN A 73 11.37 -13.50 -9.08
N LEU A 74 11.50 -14.52 -8.22
CA LEU A 74 11.90 -15.87 -8.64
C LEU A 74 10.85 -16.50 -9.57
N ASP A 75 9.55 -16.30 -9.33
CA ASP A 75 8.51 -16.76 -10.26
C ASP A 75 8.64 -16.12 -11.65
N TYR A 76 8.96 -14.81 -11.68
CA TYR A 76 9.26 -14.10 -12.92
C TYR A 76 10.57 -14.54 -13.59
N MET A 77 11.54 -15.06 -12.83
CA MET A 77 12.71 -15.69 -13.42
C MET A 77 12.39 -17.04 -14.04
N VAL A 78 11.63 -17.88 -13.33
CA VAL A 78 11.23 -19.21 -13.80
C VAL A 78 10.42 -19.11 -15.10
N ASN A 79 9.56 -18.09 -15.23
CA ASN A 79 8.79 -17.87 -16.45
C ASN A 79 9.53 -17.07 -17.54
N GLY A 80 10.79 -16.67 -17.30
CA GLY A 80 11.64 -15.96 -18.27
C GLY A 80 11.34 -14.46 -18.44
N THR A 81 10.44 -13.88 -17.65
CA THR A 81 10.15 -12.43 -17.70
C THR A 81 11.24 -11.59 -17.03
N LEU A 82 11.90 -12.12 -16.00
CA LEU A 82 13.07 -11.54 -15.35
C LEU A 82 14.29 -12.39 -15.68
N GLU A 83 15.32 -11.79 -16.27
CA GLU A 83 16.49 -12.53 -16.73
C GLU A 83 17.32 -13.12 -15.57
N SER A 84 17.58 -12.32 -14.52
CA SER A 84 18.23 -12.80 -13.30
C SER A 84 18.01 -11.85 -12.12
N MET A 85 18.48 -12.24 -10.93
CA MET A 85 18.47 -11.39 -9.72
C MET A 85 19.55 -10.29 -9.72
N ARG A 86 20.33 -10.13 -10.80
CA ARG A 86 21.32 -9.05 -10.92
C ARG A 86 20.60 -7.71 -10.96
N ALA A 87 21.17 -6.70 -10.31
CA ALA A 87 20.56 -5.37 -10.21
C ALA A 87 20.26 -4.76 -11.59
N GLU A 88 21.13 -4.97 -12.57
CA GLU A 88 20.95 -4.52 -13.96
C GLU A 88 19.70 -5.09 -14.66
N HIS A 89 19.19 -6.24 -14.21
CA HIS A 89 17.95 -6.84 -14.71
C HIS A 89 16.75 -6.51 -13.82
N VAL A 90 16.95 -6.50 -12.49
CA VAL A 90 15.89 -6.23 -11.51
C VAL A 90 15.41 -4.79 -11.57
N CYS A 91 16.30 -3.81 -11.69
CA CYS A 91 15.89 -2.39 -11.67
C CYS A 91 14.94 -2.02 -12.84
N PRO A 92 15.25 -2.33 -14.11
CA PRO A 92 14.33 -2.11 -15.22
C PRO A 92 13.02 -2.90 -15.06
N PHE A 93 13.10 -4.13 -14.54
CA PHE A 93 11.93 -4.94 -14.24
C PHE A 93 11.01 -4.24 -13.23
N LEU A 94 11.54 -3.74 -12.11
CA LEU A 94 10.74 -3.04 -11.12
C LEU A 94 10.12 -1.76 -11.68
N VAL A 95 10.84 -0.98 -12.49
CA VAL A 95 10.27 0.21 -13.17
C VAL A 95 9.06 -0.17 -14.03
N LYS A 96 9.08 -1.34 -14.67
CA LYS A 96 8.01 -1.79 -15.58
C LYS A 96 6.83 -2.45 -14.86
N TYR A 97 7.10 -3.19 -13.78
CA TYR A 97 6.11 -4.09 -13.14
C TYR A 97 5.67 -3.66 -11.73
N LEU A 98 6.46 -2.87 -10.99
CA LEU A 98 6.08 -2.43 -9.64
C LEU A 98 4.98 -1.37 -9.71
N ARG A 99 3.87 -1.64 -9.03
CA ARG A 99 2.71 -0.75 -8.96
C ARG A 99 2.16 -0.74 -7.54
N TRP A 100 1.38 0.29 -7.20
CA TRP A 100 0.75 0.36 -5.89
C TRP A 100 -0.63 1.02 -5.93
N ARG A 101 -1.49 0.61 -5.00
CA ARG A 101 -2.79 1.23 -4.71
C ARG A 101 -2.83 1.63 -3.24
N VAL A 102 -3.58 2.68 -2.93
CA VAL A 102 -3.77 3.16 -1.56
C VAL A 102 -5.26 3.21 -1.27
N VAL A 103 -5.66 2.63 -0.14
CA VAL A 103 -7.05 2.60 0.33
C VAL A 103 -7.11 3.21 1.73
N SER A 104 -7.97 4.21 1.91
CA SER A 104 -8.25 4.80 3.23
C SER A 104 -9.68 4.49 3.65
N VAL A 105 -9.94 4.55 4.97
CA VAL A 105 -11.25 4.26 5.56
C VAL A 105 -12.37 5.18 5.03
N SER A 106 -12.00 6.38 4.56
CA SER A 106 -12.93 7.37 3.98
C SER A 106 -13.54 6.95 2.64
N HIS A 107 -12.98 5.95 1.96
CA HIS A 107 -13.42 5.48 0.64
C HIS A 107 -14.01 4.05 0.65
N HIS A 108 -14.30 3.49 1.83
CA HIS A 108 -14.99 2.22 1.91
C HIS A 108 -16.51 2.46 2.09
N PRO A 109 -17.40 1.97 1.20
CA PRO A 109 -18.84 2.23 1.27
C PRO A 109 -19.47 1.73 2.59
N LEU A 110 -18.82 0.79 3.27
CA LEU A 110 -19.25 0.28 4.58
C LEU A 110 -18.98 1.24 5.75
N CYS A 111 -18.09 2.22 5.61
CA CYS A 111 -17.79 3.18 6.68
C CYS A 111 -18.69 4.43 6.68
N ALA A 112 -19.51 4.64 5.63
CA ALA A 112 -20.53 5.69 5.65
C ALA A 112 -21.67 5.38 6.65
N LEU A 113 -21.82 4.11 7.07
CA LEU A 113 -22.88 3.65 7.97
C LEU A 113 -22.56 3.81 9.48
N SER A 114 -21.29 4.00 9.86
CA SER A 114 -20.90 4.13 11.27
C SER A 114 -20.92 5.57 11.80
N ARG A 115 -21.21 6.57 10.96
CA ARG A 115 -21.31 8.00 11.36
C ARG A 115 -22.59 8.36 12.13
N GLY A 116 -23.40 7.38 12.53
CA GLY A 116 -24.71 7.59 13.14
C GLY A 116 -24.97 6.79 14.41
N ARG A 117 -24.13 6.91 15.45
CA ARG A 117 -24.56 6.68 16.84
C ARG A 117 -23.81 7.63 17.77
N LYS A 118 -24.47 8.76 18.09
CA LYS A 118 -24.26 9.44 19.37
C LYS A 118 -25.00 8.61 20.41
N GLU A 119 -24.28 8.08 21.39
CA GLU A 119 -24.88 7.71 22.67
C GLU A 119 -24.20 8.54 23.76
N VAL A 120 -25.05 8.95 24.71
CA VAL A 120 -24.88 9.97 25.74
C VAL A 120 -23.90 9.53 26.82
#